data_AF-A0A9N9ZIJ0-F1
#
_entry.id   AF-A0A9N9ZIJ0-F1
#
_cell.length_a   1.000
_cell.length_b   1.000
_cell.length_c   1.000
_cell.angle_alpha   90.00
_cell.angle_beta   90.00
_cell.angle_gamma   90.00
#
_symmetry.space_group_name_H-M   'P 1'
#
loop_
_entity.id
_entity.type
_entity.pdbx_description
1 polymer ?
#
loop_
_entity_poly.entity_id
_entity_poly.type
_entity_poly.pdbx_seq_one_letter_code
_entity_poly.pdbx_strand_id
1 'polypeptide(L)'
;MTVSRNGRATASHVNMMTDTIIANLPPDGLRVVLRSILASHPEATGTLERETKDFAEHSAAGQLKLNRPLTDLKSLRAVQGLVRCMLGSGLCFQSLPLLSKVISHATDGRRQPLDADRDEILDFYALVDHDIVQAMTAVQKSLCVATGTRALADDERALLQRFEQGLTECAIAAKGRGASHPFSRGAHATAGLLGRPQLPGAETQEILLNSMDLVQPPPRAKETCLLGRRTIPRIFSGLWQMSSPAWGTAPTSKIVDQISRHVQSGFTAFDMADHYGDAEVIFGHFWSAWPHKDALFTATKYCVFHAMTSVTREDIQAAVTERCKRLQQNSVDLLQFHWQYYRNPQYLDALRFLAEDDRVRMIGLCNFDTKHLETVVDHGIEVVANQVQFSLIDSRPTVKMGTVCLKHNIKLLTYGTLCGGFLAEKWLDKPEPDLYDPLITPSQRKYYGAIRSWGGWVLFQDLLKTLKSIAVKHNVEISNVATRWVLDFPYVGAVIVGARMGISEHTDSNLASFGWSLVQEDQNEIEKVLSQSKRMEMFEVMGDCGGEYRN
;
A
#
# COMPACT_ATOMS: atom_id res chain seq x y z
N MET A 1 13.06 17.55 -36.48
CA MET A 1 14.21 16.78 -37.01
C MET A 1 13.76 15.35 -37.27
N THR A 2 14.20 14.82 -38.38
CA THR A 2 13.85 13.54 -39.02
C THR A 2 14.03 12.33 -38.09
N VAL A 3 12.97 11.54 -37.92
CA VAL A 3 12.98 10.28 -37.16
C VAL A 3 13.73 9.23 -37.99
N SER A 4 14.92 8.86 -37.52
CA SER A 4 15.68 7.71 -38.04
C SER A 4 14.96 6.42 -37.62
N ARG A 5 14.25 5.79 -38.56
CA ARG A 5 13.81 4.39 -38.45
C ARG A 5 15.01 3.49 -38.77
N ASN A 6 15.84 3.21 -37.78
CA ASN A 6 16.78 2.09 -37.83
C ASN A 6 16.19 0.87 -37.09
N GLY A 7 15.15 0.27 -37.67
CA GLY A 7 14.70 -1.06 -37.30
C GLY A 7 15.32 -2.09 -38.24
N ARG A 8 16.22 -2.94 -37.74
CA ARG A 8 16.63 -4.17 -38.44
C ARG A 8 15.37 -5.00 -38.71
N ALA A 9 15.24 -5.56 -39.91
CA ALA A 9 14.17 -6.51 -40.21
C ALA A 9 14.24 -7.70 -39.24
N THR A 10 13.22 -7.86 -38.39
CA THR A 10 13.04 -9.04 -37.54
C THR A 10 12.30 -10.10 -38.35
N ALA A 11 12.74 -11.36 -38.29
CA ALA A 11 12.07 -12.46 -38.98
C ALA A 11 10.61 -12.56 -38.55
N SER A 12 9.67 -12.41 -39.49
CA SER A 12 8.23 -12.51 -39.27
C SER A 12 7.75 -13.96 -39.25
N HIS A 13 8.44 -14.83 -38.51
CA HIS A 13 8.06 -16.23 -38.39
C HIS A 13 7.40 -16.49 -37.03
N VAL A 14 6.11 -16.19 -36.93
CA VAL A 14 5.30 -16.68 -35.80
C VAL A 14 4.86 -18.11 -36.14
N ASN A 15 5.17 -19.07 -35.26
CA ASN A 15 4.67 -20.43 -35.42
C ASN A 15 3.14 -20.41 -35.32
N MET A 16 2.44 -20.74 -36.41
CA MET A 16 0.97 -20.72 -36.48
C MET A 16 0.32 -21.64 -35.43
N MET A 17 0.99 -22.73 -35.02
CA MET A 17 0.48 -23.59 -33.95
C MET A 17 0.53 -22.88 -32.59
N THR A 18 1.56 -22.06 -32.34
CA THR A 18 1.65 -21.24 -31.12
C THR A 18 0.59 -20.15 -31.10
N ASP A 19 0.33 -19.50 -32.22
CA ASP A 19 -0.75 -18.51 -32.33
C ASP A 19 -2.12 -19.14 -32.07
N THR A 20 -2.35 -20.36 -32.58
CA THR A 20 -3.57 -21.13 -32.29
C THR A 20 -3.72 -21.43 -30.80
N ILE A 21 -2.64 -21.74 -30.09
CA ILE A 21 -2.68 -21.94 -28.63
C ILE A 21 -3.08 -20.63 -27.93
N ILE A 22 -2.47 -19.50 -28.30
CA ILE A 22 -2.77 -18.18 -27.71
C ILE A 22 -4.24 -17.82 -27.96
N ALA A 23 -4.74 -18.02 -29.18
CA ALA A 23 -6.11 -17.68 -29.57
C ALA A 23 -7.18 -18.51 -28.85
N ASN A 24 -6.88 -19.77 -28.51
CA ASN A 24 -7.82 -20.68 -27.86
C ASN A 24 -7.67 -20.73 -26.33
N LEU A 25 -6.58 -20.20 -25.77
CA LEU A 25 -6.41 -20.10 -24.31
C LEU A 25 -7.43 -19.10 -23.73
N PRO A 26 -8.17 -19.47 -22.66
CA PRO A 26 -9.00 -18.50 -21.96
C PRO A 26 -8.11 -17.41 -21.34
N PRO A 27 -8.60 -16.17 -21.19
CA PRO A 27 -7.79 -15.05 -20.68
C PRO A 27 -7.06 -15.33 -19.36
N ASP A 28 -7.68 -16.08 -18.44
CA ASP A 28 -7.04 -16.47 -17.18
C ASP A 28 -5.92 -17.49 -17.37
N GLY A 29 -6.11 -18.46 -18.28
CA GLY A 29 -5.06 -19.39 -18.69
C GLY A 29 -3.86 -18.67 -19.33
N LEU A 30 -4.11 -17.65 -20.15
CA LEU A 30 -3.03 -16.83 -20.72
C LEU A 30 -2.25 -16.08 -19.63
N ARG A 31 -2.94 -15.51 -18.63
CA ARG A 31 -2.29 -14.85 -17.48
C ARG A 31 -1.45 -15.83 -16.66
N VAL A 32 -1.94 -17.05 -16.45
CA VAL A 32 -1.23 -18.13 -15.75
C VAL A 32 0.07 -18.46 -16.47
N VAL A 33 -0.03 -18.78 -17.76
CA VAL A 33 1.11 -19.17 -18.59
C VAL A 33 2.13 -18.04 -18.66
N LEU A 34 1.68 -16.79 -18.86
CA LEU A 34 2.57 -15.64 -18.91
C LEU A 34 3.31 -15.43 -17.59
N ARG A 35 2.63 -15.50 -16.44
CA ARG A 35 3.28 -15.40 -15.12
C ARG A 35 4.29 -16.52 -14.91
N SER A 36 3.96 -17.74 -15.33
CA SER A 36 4.89 -18.87 -15.24
C SER A 36 6.13 -18.66 -16.10
N ILE A 37 5.97 -18.12 -17.31
CA ILE A 37 7.10 -17.78 -18.20
C ILE A 37 7.98 -16.72 -17.52
N LEU A 38 7.41 -15.61 -17.05
CA LEU A 38 8.18 -14.55 -16.40
C LEU A 38 8.90 -15.01 -15.13
N ALA A 39 8.28 -15.91 -14.36
CA ALA A 39 8.90 -16.46 -13.15
C ALA A 39 10.05 -17.41 -13.44
N SER A 40 10.00 -18.14 -14.56
CA SER A 40 11.04 -19.10 -14.97
C SER A 40 12.12 -18.48 -15.88
N HIS A 41 11.80 -17.39 -16.57
CA HIS A 41 12.63 -16.71 -17.56
C HIS A 41 12.58 -15.19 -17.33
N PRO A 42 13.30 -14.67 -16.31
CA PRO A 42 13.26 -13.26 -15.95
C PRO A 42 13.62 -12.31 -17.11
N GLU A 43 14.46 -12.74 -18.05
CA GLU A 43 14.85 -12.00 -19.25
C GLU A 43 13.69 -11.68 -20.19
N ALA A 44 12.59 -12.45 -20.13
CA ALA A 44 11.39 -12.21 -20.92
C ALA A 44 10.64 -10.94 -20.48
N THR A 45 10.85 -10.48 -19.24
CA THR A 45 10.15 -9.34 -18.64
C THR A 45 10.30 -8.07 -19.47
N GLY A 46 11.54 -7.70 -19.84
CA GLY A 46 11.78 -6.48 -20.61
C GLY A 46 11.16 -6.52 -22.01
N THR A 47 11.01 -7.70 -22.61
CA THR A 47 10.29 -7.86 -23.87
C THR A 47 8.79 -7.66 -23.66
N LEU A 48 8.18 -8.32 -22.67
CA LEU A 48 6.77 -8.13 -22.35
C LEU A 48 6.43 -6.65 -22.11
N GLU A 49 7.24 -5.96 -21.32
CA GLU A 49 7.05 -4.54 -21.00
C GLU A 49 7.04 -3.67 -22.26
N ARG A 50 8.01 -3.88 -23.16
CA ARG A 50 8.11 -3.14 -24.43
C ARG A 50 6.90 -3.41 -25.33
N GLU A 51 6.57 -4.67 -25.59
CA GLU A 51 5.45 -5.01 -26.49
C GLU A 51 4.10 -4.53 -25.90
N THR A 52 3.95 -4.58 -24.57
CA THR A 52 2.76 -4.05 -23.88
C THR A 52 2.66 -2.54 -24.04
N LYS A 53 3.78 -1.82 -23.92
CA LYS A 53 3.84 -0.37 -24.14
C LYS A 53 3.41 -0.01 -25.57
N ASP A 54 3.97 -0.70 -26.56
CA ASP A 54 3.64 -0.48 -27.96
C ASP A 54 2.15 -0.75 -28.23
N PHE A 55 1.60 -1.87 -27.73
CA PHE A 55 0.18 -2.19 -27.82
C PHE A 55 -0.70 -1.08 -27.19
N ALA A 56 -0.33 -0.62 -25.99
CA ALA A 56 -1.10 0.37 -25.25
C ALA A 56 -1.13 1.73 -25.96
N GLU A 57 0.01 2.19 -26.50
CA GLU A 57 0.09 3.44 -27.28
C GLU A 57 -0.78 3.38 -28.55
N HIS A 58 -0.68 2.28 -29.33
CA HIS A 58 -1.49 2.10 -30.54
C HIS A 58 -2.99 2.05 -30.22
N SER A 59 -3.36 1.32 -29.18
CA SER A 59 -4.75 1.20 -28.74
C SER A 59 -5.30 2.54 -28.25
N ALA A 60 -4.52 3.30 -27.47
CA ALA A 60 -4.90 4.61 -26.96
C ALA A 60 -5.08 5.63 -28.10
N ALA A 61 -4.15 5.64 -29.07
CA ALA A 61 -4.27 6.47 -30.25
C ALA A 61 -5.55 6.17 -31.05
N GLY A 62 -5.90 4.88 -31.20
CA GLY A 62 -7.16 4.46 -31.83
C GLY A 62 -8.38 4.98 -31.08
N GLN A 63 -8.43 4.81 -29.76
CA GLN A 63 -9.52 5.27 -28.90
C GLN A 63 -9.70 6.80 -28.90
N LEU A 64 -8.60 7.55 -28.93
CA LEU A 64 -8.62 9.00 -28.99
C LEU A 64 -9.07 9.51 -30.37
N LYS A 65 -8.60 8.89 -31.46
CA LYS A 65 -8.97 9.25 -32.85
C LYS A 65 -10.42 8.97 -33.19
N LEU A 66 -10.96 7.84 -32.74
CA LEU A 66 -12.30 7.40 -33.12
C LEU A 66 -13.43 8.29 -32.59
N ASN A 67 -13.13 9.20 -31.64
CA ASN A 67 -14.08 10.05 -30.90
C ASN A 67 -15.42 9.35 -30.56
N ARG A 68 -15.38 8.04 -30.33
CA ARG A 68 -16.58 7.26 -30.02
C ARG A 68 -17.11 7.74 -28.67
N PRO A 69 -18.40 8.07 -28.57
CA PRO A 69 -19.00 8.39 -27.30
C PRO A 69 -18.94 7.16 -26.41
N LEU A 70 -18.51 7.35 -25.16
CA LEU A 70 -18.57 6.31 -24.13
C LEU A 70 -19.99 6.36 -23.58
N THR A 71 -20.83 5.39 -23.93
CA THR A 71 -22.28 5.46 -23.68
C THR A 71 -22.78 4.42 -22.69
N ASP A 72 -21.92 3.49 -22.31
CA ASP A 72 -22.23 2.35 -21.46
C ASP A 72 -21.05 2.02 -20.54
N LEU A 73 -21.32 1.34 -19.43
CA LEU A 73 -20.33 1.05 -18.41
C LEU A 73 -19.24 0.10 -18.92
N LYS A 74 -19.58 -0.80 -19.85
CA LYS A 74 -18.63 -1.73 -20.47
C LYS A 74 -17.55 -0.99 -21.26
N SER A 75 -17.93 0.02 -22.04
CA SER A 75 -17.02 0.87 -22.81
C SER A 75 -16.11 1.70 -21.90
N LEU A 76 -16.65 2.21 -20.78
CA LEU A 76 -15.89 2.91 -19.76
C LEU A 76 -14.87 1.99 -19.07
N ARG A 77 -15.26 0.76 -18.72
CA ARG A 77 -14.34 -0.25 -18.15
C ARG A 77 -13.26 -0.66 -19.15
N ALA A 78 -13.54 -0.72 -20.45
CA ALA A 78 -12.53 -0.99 -21.46
C ALA A 78 -11.48 0.13 -21.55
N VAL A 79 -11.91 1.39 -21.51
CA VAL A 79 -10.99 2.55 -21.43
C VAL A 79 -10.18 2.52 -20.14
N GLN A 80 -10.80 2.23 -19.00
CA GLN A 80 -10.11 2.08 -17.72
C GLN A 80 -9.04 0.96 -17.77
N GLY A 81 -9.37 -0.19 -18.36
CA GLY A 81 -8.41 -1.29 -18.53
C GLY A 81 -7.19 -0.88 -19.35
N LEU A 82 -7.41 -0.11 -20.42
CA LEU A 82 -6.33 0.46 -21.23
C LEU A 82 -5.49 1.49 -20.44
N VAL A 83 -6.14 2.38 -19.68
CA VAL A 83 -5.44 3.32 -18.78
C VAL A 83 -4.54 2.55 -17.81
N ARG A 84 -5.05 1.51 -17.14
CA ARG A 84 -4.25 0.69 -16.20
C ARG A 84 -3.07 0.00 -16.88
N CYS A 85 -3.27 -0.48 -18.12
CA CYS A 85 -2.19 -1.02 -18.94
C CYS A 85 -1.11 0.05 -19.20
N MET A 86 -1.52 1.25 -19.63
CA MET A 86 -0.61 2.38 -19.85
C MET A 86 0.17 2.76 -18.58
N LEU A 87 -0.50 2.86 -17.43
CA LEU A 87 0.14 3.15 -16.15
C LEU A 87 1.19 2.08 -15.78
N GLY A 88 0.85 0.79 -15.95
CA GLY A 88 1.77 -0.32 -15.74
C GLY A 88 2.97 -0.33 -16.68
N SER A 89 2.87 0.30 -17.85
CA SER A 89 3.94 0.44 -18.85
C SER A 89 4.66 1.79 -18.82
N GLY A 90 4.51 2.58 -17.75
CA GLY A 90 5.19 3.87 -17.58
C GLY A 90 4.65 5.02 -18.43
N LEU A 91 3.49 4.85 -19.07
CA LEU A 91 2.84 5.84 -19.95
C LEU A 91 1.92 6.79 -19.17
N CYS A 92 2.43 7.35 -18.07
CA CYS A 92 1.62 8.12 -17.13
C CYS A 92 0.96 9.36 -17.74
N PHE A 93 1.72 10.22 -18.44
CA PHE A 93 1.17 11.40 -19.12
C PHE A 93 0.22 11.02 -20.26
N GLN A 94 0.57 10.01 -21.06
CA GLN A 94 -0.22 9.57 -22.20
C GLN A 94 -1.58 8.97 -21.78
N SER A 95 -1.71 8.53 -20.53
CA SER A 95 -2.98 8.01 -19.99
C SER A 95 -4.00 9.12 -19.68
N LEU A 96 -3.55 10.35 -19.41
CA LEU A 96 -4.40 11.45 -18.94
C LEU A 96 -5.54 11.81 -19.91
N PRO A 97 -5.33 11.87 -21.25
CA PRO A 97 -6.42 12.13 -22.19
C PRO A 97 -7.54 11.09 -22.14
N LEU A 98 -7.23 9.82 -21.88
CA LEU A 98 -8.24 8.77 -21.74
C LEU A 98 -9.02 8.92 -20.42
N LEU A 99 -8.32 9.24 -19.32
CA LEU A 99 -8.96 9.58 -18.05
C LEU A 99 -9.87 10.81 -18.20
N SER A 100 -9.46 11.84 -18.94
CA SER A 100 -10.30 13.01 -19.23
C SER A 100 -11.60 12.66 -19.95
N LYS A 101 -11.60 11.64 -20.83
CA LYS A 101 -12.84 11.16 -21.46
C LYS A 101 -13.81 10.59 -20.43
N VAL A 102 -13.31 9.80 -19.48
CA VAL A 102 -14.13 9.22 -18.39
C VAL A 102 -14.66 10.32 -17.47
N ILE A 103 -13.82 11.31 -17.14
CA ILE A 103 -14.23 12.47 -16.32
C ILE A 103 -15.33 13.27 -17.04
N SER A 104 -15.16 13.55 -18.34
CA SER A 104 -16.15 14.29 -19.13
C SER A 104 -17.51 13.59 -19.13
N HIS A 105 -17.53 12.26 -19.26
CA HIS A 105 -18.77 11.48 -19.14
C HIS A 105 -19.44 11.66 -17.76
N ALA A 106 -18.68 11.60 -16.67
CA ALA A 106 -19.22 11.81 -15.33
C ALA A 106 -19.74 13.25 -15.11
N THR A 107 -19.12 14.24 -15.75
CA THR A 107 -19.60 15.63 -15.78
C THR A 107 -20.99 15.70 -16.43
N ASP A 108 -21.16 15.03 -17.57
CA ASP A 108 -22.36 15.06 -18.41
C ASP A 108 -23.50 14.11 -17.99
N GLY A 109 -23.32 13.30 -16.93
CA GLY A 109 -24.14 12.11 -16.61
C GLY A 109 -25.67 12.26 -16.51
N ARG A 110 -26.25 13.46 -16.51
CA ARG A 110 -27.72 13.64 -16.69
C ARG A 110 -28.17 13.46 -18.15
N ARG A 111 -27.29 13.67 -19.12
CA ARG A 111 -27.57 13.60 -20.55
C ARG A 111 -27.27 12.21 -21.14
N GLN A 112 -26.46 11.42 -20.44
CA GLN A 112 -26.05 10.07 -20.84
C GLN A 112 -26.08 9.14 -19.61
N PRO A 113 -27.27 8.62 -19.22
CA PRO A 113 -27.36 7.66 -18.13
C PRO A 113 -26.70 6.33 -18.53
N LEU A 114 -25.96 5.73 -17.59
CA LEU A 114 -25.32 4.43 -17.79
C LEU A 114 -26.31 3.28 -17.59
N ASP A 115 -25.99 2.14 -18.20
CA ASP A 115 -26.70 0.86 -18.13
C ASP A 115 -26.39 0.07 -16.85
N ALA A 116 -26.32 0.76 -15.71
CA ALA A 116 -25.98 0.15 -14.41
C ALA A 116 -26.72 0.86 -13.28
N ASP A 117 -26.82 0.21 -12.12
CA ASP A 117 -27.39 0.86 -10.94
C ASP A 117 -26.44 1.93 -10.38
N ARG A 118 -26.99 2.76 -9.48
CA ARG A 118 -26.26 3.88 -8.90
C ARG A 118 -25.01 3.44 -8.14
N ASP A 119 -25.08 2.33 -7.42
CA ASP A 119 -23.98 1.89 -6.56
C ASP A 119 -22.83 1.34 -7.41
N GLU A 120 -23.13 0.58 -8.47
CA GLU A 120 -22.12 0.12 -9.42
C GLU A 120 -21.42 1.29 -10.13
N ILE A 121 -22.16 2.33 -10.50
CA ILE A 121 -21.58 3.54 -11.11
C ILE A 121 -20.66 4.27 -10.11
N LEU A 122 -21.08 4.39 -8.85
CA LEU A 122 -20.28 5.02 -7.80
C LEU A 122 -19.00 4.22 -7.52
N ASP A 123 -19.08 2.89 -7.47
CA ASP A 123 -17.92 2.02 -7.29
C ASP A 123 -16.97 2.10 -8.49
N PHE A 124 -17.51 2.18 -9.72
CA PHE A 124 -16.71 2.42 -10.91
C PHE A 124 -15.98 3.77 -10.84
N TYR A 125 -16.64 4.85 -10.45
CA TYR A 125 -15.99 6.15 -10.30
C TYR A 125 -14.97 6.16 -9.17
N ALA A 126 -15.20 5.46 -8.05
CA ALA A 126 -14.19 5.29 -7.01
C ALA A 126 -12.94 4.51 -7.48
N LEU A 127 -13.11 3.57 -8.43
CA LEU A 127 -11.99 2.90 -9.11
C LEU A 127 -11.24 3.85 -10.04
N VAL A 128 -11.95 4.67 -10.80
CA VAL A 128 -11.33 5.67 -11.69
C VAL A 128 -10.61 6.74 -10.88
N ASP A 129 -11.19 7.24 -9.79
CA ASP A 129 -10.55 8.22 -8.90
C ASP A 129 -9.21 7.68 -8.36
N HIS A 130 -9.21 6.41 -7.96
CA HIS A 130 -7.98 5.73 -7.56
C HIS A 130 -6.97 5.61 -8.71
N ASP A 131 -7.42 5.28 -9.93
CA ASP A 131 -6.53 5.24 -11.10
C ASP A 131 -5.93 6.62 -11.43
N ILE A 132 -6.66 7.71 -11.16
CA ILE A 132 -6.16 9.09 -11.27
C ILE A 132 -5.06 9.33 -10.23
N VAL A 133 -5.29 8.94 -8.97
CA VAL A 133 -4.24 9.02 -7.93
C VAL A 133 -2.99 8.26 -8.36
N GLN A 134 -3.14 7.04 -8.88
CA GLN A 134 -2.00 6.25 -9.39
C GLN A 134 -1.29 6.94 -10.55
N ALA A 135 -2.04 7.54 -11.48
CA ALA A 135 -1.47 8.31 -12.57
C ALA A 135 -0.63 9.48 -12.04
N MET A 136 -1.12 10.21 -11.04
CA MET A 136 -0.38 11.32 -10.43
C MET A 136 0.85 10.82 -9.66
N THR A 137 0.76 9.71 -8.93
CA THR A 137 1.92 9.08 -8.28
C THR A 137 2.97 8.64 -9.31
N ALA A 138 2.54 8.06 -10.45
CA ALA A 138 3.43 7.67 -11.52
C ALA A 138 4.09 8.88 -12.20
N VAL A 139 3.34 9.97 -12.42
CA VAL A 139 3.88 11.25 -12.88
C VAL A 139 4.95 11.73 -11.91
N GLN A 140 4.66 11.79 -10.61
CA GLN A 140 5.63 12.21 -9.61
C GLN A 140 6.92 11.38 -9.66
N LYS A 141 6.79 10.05 -9.70
CA LYS A 141 7.95 9.14 -9.82
C LYS A 141 8.74 9.38 -11.10
N SER A 142 8.08 9.70 -12.21
CA SER A 142 8.76 10.02 -13.47
C SER A 142 9.55 11.34 -13.44
N LEU A 143 9.28 12.20 -12.44
CA LEU A 143 10.05 13.42 -12.19
C LEU A 143 11.27 13.15 -11.29
N CYS A 144 11.29 12.04 -10.55
CA CYS A 144 12.47 11.63 -9.78
C CYS A 144 13.56 11.09 -10.73
N VAL A 145 14.69 11.77 -10.74
CA VAL A 145 15.89 11.42 -11.51
C VAL A 145 17.07 11.22 -10.55
N ALA A 146 18.20 10.68 -11.04
CA ALA A 146 19.36 10.36 -10.19
C ALA A 146 19.94 11.57 -9.43
N THR A 147 19.64 12.80 -9.88
CA THR A 147 20.10 14.07 -9.30
C THR A 147 19.00 14.81 -8.52
N GLY A 148 17.91 14.13 -8.12
CA GLY A 148 16.79 14.73 -7.39
C GLY A 148 15.50 14.76 -8.20
N THR A 149 14.67 15.78 -8.03
CA THR A 149 13.39 15.90 -8.76
C THR A 149 13.48 16.98 -9.83
N ARG A 150 13.19 16.64 -11.09
CA ARG A 150 13.12 17.62 -12.19
C ARG A 150 11.78 18.37 -12.17
N ALA A 151 11.76 19.58 -12.73
CA ALA A 151 10.52 20.29 -12.98
C ALA A 151 9.72 19.63 -14.13
N LEU A 152 8.40 19.86 -14.11
CA LEU A 152 7.52 19.57 -15.25
C LEU A 152 7.94 20.42 -16.45
N ALA A 153 8.03 19.78 -17.62
CA ALA A 153 8.14 20.49 -18.89
C ALA A 153 6.85 21.28 -19.20
N ASP A 154 6.91 22.25 -20.10
CA ASP A 154 5.78 23.14 -20.38
C ASP A 154 4.57 22.38 -20.95
N ASP A 155 4.80 21.38 -21.80
CA ASP A 155 3.77 20.52 -22.38
C ASP A 155 3.16 19.57 -21.33
N GLU A 156 4.00 18.97 -20.48
CA GLU A 156 3.57 18.16 -19.32
C GLU A 156 2.70 18.98 -18.36
N ARG A 157 3.13 20.21 -18.04
CA ARG A 157 2.39 21.15 -17.19
C ARG A 157 1.06 21.55 -17.82
N ALA A 158 1.06 21.90 -19.09
CA ALA A 158 -0.16 22.27 -19.81
C ALA A 158 -1.16 21.11 -19.87
N LEU A 159 -0.68 19.87 -20.02
CA LEU A 159 -1.52 18.68 -19.98
C LEU A 159 -2.16 18.48 -18.60
N LEU A 160 -1.40 18.60 -17.52
CA LEU A 160 -1.91 18.50 -16.15
C LEU A 160 -2.90 19.62 -15.82
N GLN A 161 -2.68 20.85 -16.29
CA GLN A 161 -3.60 21.97 -16.09
C GLN A 161 -4.95 21.72 -16.78
N ARG A 162 -4.95 21.22 -18.02
CA ARG A 162 -6.21 20.82 -18.70
C ARG A 162 -6.91 19.68 -17.97
N PHE A 163 -6.14 18.73 -17.46
CA PHE A 163 -6.67 17.61 -16.68
C PHE A 163 -7.33 18.09 -15.37
N GLU A 164 -6.67 19.00 -14.64
CA GLU A 164 -7.20 19.66 -13.42
C GLU A 164 -8.49 20.44 -13.72
N GLN A 165 -8.54 21.16 -14.84
CA GLN A 165 -9.74 21.88 -15.26
C GLN A 165 -10.93 20.93 -15.43
N GLY A 166 -10.76 19.79 -16.10
CA GLY A 166 -11.83 18.80 -16.27
C GLY A 166 -12.33 18.22 -14.94
N LEU A 167 -11.43 17.99 -13.98
CA LEU A 167 -11.80 17.57 -12.61
C LEU A 167 -12.62 18.65 -11.90
N THR A 168 -12.21 19.92 -12.04
CA THR A 168 -12.91 21.07 -11.45
C THR A 168 -14.30 21.24 -12.02
N GLU A 169 -14.46 21.13 -13.34
CA GLU A 169 -15.76 21.17 -14.02
C GLU A 169 -16.67 20.03 -13.55
N CYS A 170 -16.12 18.82 -13.41
CA CYS A 170 -16.85 17.68 -12.85
C CYS A 170 -17.31 17.95 -11.40
N ALA A 171 -16.45 18.53 -10.56
CA ALA A 171 -16.79 18.90 -9.18
C ALA A 171 -17.93 19.93 -9.12
N ILE A 172 -17.88 20.97 -9.95
CA ILE A 172 -18.93 21.99 -10.05
C ILE A 172 -20.25 21.34 -10.50
N ALA A 173 -20.21 20.49 -11.51
CA ALA A 173 -21.38 19.79 -12.03
C ALA A 173 -21.98 18.84 -10.97
N ALA A 174 -21.16 18.11 -10.21
CA ALA A 174 -21.61 17.26 -9.11
C ALA A 174 -22.29 18.08 -7.99
N LYS A 175 -21.67 19.19 -7.58
CA LYS A 175 -22.23 20.10 -6.57
C LYS A 175 -23.57 20.70 -7.01
N GLY A 176 -23.68 21.12 -8.28
CA GLY A 176 -24.94 21.60 -8.85
C GLY A 176 -26.07 20.55 -8.87
N ARG A 177 -25.73 19.26 -8.70
CA ARG A 177 -26.68 18.15 -8.55
C ARG A 177 -26.92 17.74 -7.10
N GLY A 178 -26.30 18.39 -6.11
CA GLY A 178 -26.32 17.95 -4.71
C GLY A 178 -25.60 16.62 -4.49
N ALA A 179 -24.63 16.27 -5.34
CA ALA A 179 -23.82 15.07 -5.22
C ALA A 179 -22.38 15.41 -4.81
N SER A 180 -21.71 14.49 -4.12
CA SER A 180 -20.28 14.60 -3.82
C SER A 180 -19.44 14.54 -5.10
N HIS A 181 -18.24 15.11 -5.06
CA HIS A 181 -17.33 15.06 -6.20
C HIS A 181 -16.79 13.63 -6.37
N PRO A 182 -17.06 12.94 -7.51
CA PRO A 182 -16.65 11.55 -7.69
C PRO A 182 -15.14 11.33 -7.82
N PHE A 183 -14.36 12.39 -8.08
CA PHE A 183 -12.92 12.32 -8.32
C PHE A 183 -12.11 13.22 -7.37
N SER A 184 -12.58 13.39 -6.14
CA SER A 184 -11.97 14.35 -5.20
C SER A 184 -10.53 13.99 -4.82
N ARG A 185 -10.19 12.70 -4.78
CA ARG A 185 -8.82 12.24 -4.46
C ARG A 185 -7.87 12.56 -5.60
N GLY A 186 -8.27 12.25 -6.82
CA GLY A 186 -7.53 12.55 -8.04
C GLY A 186 -7.33 14.05 -8.24
N ALA A 187 -8.39 14.85 -8.05
CA ALA A 187 -8.32 16.31 -8.11
C ALA A 187 -7.27 16.88 -7.14
N HIS A 188 -7.26 16.38 -5.91
CA HIS A 188 -6.27 16.79 -4.93
C HIS A 188 -4.84 16.40 -5.33
N ALA A 189 -4.64 15.16 -5.79
CA ALA A 189 -3.33 14.69 -6.24
C ALA A 189 -2.80 15.52 -7.42
N THR A 190 -3.67 15.85 -8.39
CA THR A 190 -3.31 16.70 -9.54
C THR A 190 -2.95 18.13 -9.10
N ALA A 191 -3.75 18.75 -8.24
CA ALA A 191 -3.48 20.09 -7.69
C ALA A 191 -2.12 20.13 -6.95
N GLY A 192 -1.80 19.07 -6.21
CA GLY A 192 -0.53 18.90 -5.51
C GLY A 192 0.68 18.96 -6.44
N LEU A 193 0.64 18.26 -7.58
CA LEU A 193 1.70 18.28 -8.61
C LEU A 193 1.84 19.64 -9.29
N LEU A 194 0.74 20.37 -9.44
CA LEU A 194 0.74 21.71 -10.02
C LEU A 194 1.18 22.81 -9.02
N GLY A 195 1.48 22.44 -7.78
CA GLY A 195 1.87 23.38 -6.73
C GLY A 195 0.73 24.29 -6.28
N ARG A 196 -0.53 23.90 -6.53
CA ARG A 196 -1.69 24.67 -6.09
C ARG A 196 -1.92 24.49 -4.58
N PRO A 197 -2.50 25.50 -3.91
CA PRO A 197 -2.96 25.32 -2.54
C PRO A 197 -3.96 24.17 -2.48
N GLN A 198 -3.67 23.19 -1.64
CA GLN A 198 -4.63 22.15 -1.32
C GLN A 198 -5.63 22.76 -0.35
N LEU A 199 -6.90 22.87 -0.74
CA LEU A 199 -7.94 23.29 0.18
C LEU A 199 -8.03 22.23 1.30
N PRO A 200 -7.93 22.61 2.59
CA PRO A 200 -8.11 21.69 3.69
C PRO A 200 -9.48 21.02 3.55
N GLY A 201 -9.56 19.73 3.87
CA GLY A 201 -10.64 18.83 3.48
C GLY A 201 -12.04 19.29 3.85
N ALA A 202 -12.61 20.24 3.11
CA ALA A 202 -13.95 20.77 3.35
C ALA A 202 -15.01 19.67 3.24
N GLU A 203 -14.82 18.74 2.30
CA GLU A 203 -15.62 17.52 2.19
C GLU A 203 -15.44 16.64 3.46
N THR A 204 -14.21 16.43 3.92
CA THR A 204 -13.91 15.69 5.16
C THR A 204 -14.51 16.36 6.40
N GLN A 205 -14.44 17.69 6.50
CA GLN A 205 -15.03 18.48 7.58
C GLN A 205 -16.55 18.35 7.57
N GLU A 206 -17.18 18.45 6.39
CA GLU A 206 -18.62 18.28 6.23
C GLU A 206 -19.07 16.85 6.62
N ILE A 207 -18.30 15.83 6.23
CA ILE A 207 -18.54 14.43 6.64
C ILE A 207 -18.44 14.29 8.17
N LEU A 208 -17.38 14.83 8.78
CA LEU A 208 -17.17 14.74 10.22
C LEU A 208 -18.22 15.54 11.01
N LEU A 209 -18.58 16.75 10.58
CA LEU A 209 -19.62 17.57 11.23
C LEU A 209 -20.98 16.89 11.29
N ASN A 210 -21.27 15.99 10.35
CA ASN A 210 -22.49 15.18 10.36
C ASN A 210 -22.43 13.97 11.30
N SER A 211 -21.28 13.68 11.92
CA SER A 211 -21.12 12.60 12.90
C SER A 211 -21.28 13.12 14.33
N MET A 212 -22.36 12.71 15.01
CA MET A 212 -22.70 13.19 16.37
C MET A 212 -21.69 12.76 17.46
N ASP A 213 -20.86 11.75 17.18
CA ASP A 213 -19.97 11.11 18.15
C ASP A 213 -18.55 11.73 18.24
N LEU A 214 -18.31 12.89 17.61
CA LEU A 214 -16.98 13.54 17.59
C LEU A 214 -16.69 14.47 18.77
N VAL A 215 -17.70 14.72 19.63
CA VAL A 215 -17.56 15.63 20.77
C VAL A 215 -16.60 15.05 21.82
N GLN A 216 -16.61 13.73 22.01
CA GLN A 216 -15.81 13.07 23.05
C GLN A 216 -14.44 12.62 22.50
N PRO A 217 -13.37 12.70 23.32
CA PRO A 217 -12.09 12.12 22.94
C PRO A 217 -12.22 10.60 22.77
N PRO A 218 -11.43 10.00 21.86
CA PRO A 218 -11.46 8.55 21.67
C PRO A 218 -11.06 7.81 22.95
N PRO A 219 -11.56 6.58 23.16
CA PRO A 219 -11.19 5.78 24.32
C PRO A 219 -9.68 5.49 24.31
N ARG A 220 -9.10 5.36 25.50
CA ARG A 220 -7.71 4.94 25.63
C ARG A 220 -7.55 3.51 25.09
N ALA A 221 -6.44 3.27 24.39
CA ALA A 221 -6.09 1.94 23.93
C ALA A 221 -5.96 0.97 25.10
N LYS A 222 -6.50 -0.25 24.94
CA LYS A 222 -6.53 -1.28 25.99
C LYS A 222 -5.13 -1.74 26.40
N GLU A 223 -4.22 -1.87 25.44
CA GLU A 223 -2.81 -2.17 25.67
C GLU A 223 -1.93 -1.13 24.98
N THR A 224 -0.89 -0.70 25.68
CA THR A 224 0.07 0.31 25.21
C THR A 224 1.51 -0.12 25.46
N CYS A 225 2.46 0.44 24.71
CA CYS A 225 3.88 0.33 25.00
C CYS A 225 4.56 1.70 24.92
N LEU A 226 5.75 1.82 25.52
CA LEU A 226 6.64 2.95 25.26
C LEU A 226 7.37 2.73 23.93
N LEU A 227 7.34 3.76 23.08
CA LEU A 227 8.17 3.88 21.90
C LEU A 227 8.93 5.20 22.00
N GLY A 228 10.24 5.13 22.20
CA GLY A 228 11.03 6.29 22.63
C GLY A 228 10.45 6.88 23.92
N ARG A 229 9.96 8.12 23.84
CA ARG A 229 9.34 8.84 24.97
C ARG A 229 7.81 8.88 24.92
N ARG A 230 7.18 8.28 23.91
CA ARG A 230 5.73 8.32 23.73
C ARG A 230 5.09 6.98 24.11
N THR A 231 3.94 7.04 24.77
CA THR A 231 3.07 5.87 24.94
C THR A 231 2.23 5.70 23.68
N ILE A 232 2.26 4.51 23.09
CA ILE A 232 1.57 4.18 21.84
C ILE A 232 0.65 2.96 22.04
N PRO A 233 -0.47 2.85 21.29
CA PRO A 233 -1.26 1.62 21.27
C PRO A 233 -0.45 0.47 20.65
N ARG A 234 -0.73 -0.77 21.06
CA ARG A 234 -0.02 -1.94 20.52
C ARG A 234 -0.59 -2.50 19.21
N ILE A 235 -1.65 -1.90 18.66
CA ILE A 235 -2.13 -2.17 17.31
C ILE A 235 -2.15 -0.88 16.50
N PHE A 236 -1.53 -0.91 15.32
CA PHE A 236 -1.52 0.17 14.36
C PHE A 236 -2.41 -0.20 13.17
N SER A 237 -3.20 0.75 12.69
CA SER A 237 -3.97 0.62 11.45
C SER A 237 -3.04 0.87 10.26
N GLY A 238 -2.65 -0.20 9.56
CA GLY A 238 -1.83 -0.09 8.34
C GLY A 238 -2.68 0.29 7.13
N LEU A 239 -2.31 1.35 6.43
CA LEU A 239 -3.06 1.87 5.26
C LEU A 239 -2.48 1.41 3.92
N TRP A 240 -1.62 0.38 3.90
CA TRP A 240 -0.97 -0.11 2.69
C TRP A 240 -1.94 -0.63 1.61
N GLN A 241 -3.15 -1.06 1.97
CA GLN A 241 -4.16 -1.46 0.98
C GLN A 241 -4.68 -0.29 0.13
N MET A 242 -4.43 0.96 0.54
CA MET A 242 -4.70 2.14 -0.29
C MET A 242 -3.68 2.33 -1.43
N SER A 243 -2.65 1.48 -1.50
CA SER A 243 -1.61 1.56 -2.54
C SER A 243 -2.03 1.04 -3.91
N SER A 244 -3.12 0.28 -4.05
CA SER A 244 -3.66 -0.13 -5.35
C SER A 244 -5.10 -0.65 -5.26
N PRO A 245 -5.88 -0.60 -6.36
CA PRO A 245 -7.27 -1.05 -6.35
C PRO A 245 -7.36 -2.59 -6.28
N ALA A 246 -6.24 -3.31 -6.37
CA ALA A 246 -6.18 -4.76 -6.20
C ALA A 246 -6.57 -5.22 -4.78
N TRP A 247 -6.59 -4.30 -3.81
CA TRP A 247 -7.13 -4.53 -2.46
C TRP A 247 -8.49 -3.87 -2.25
N GLY A 248 -9.18 -3.45 -3.32
CA GLY A 248 -10.43 -2.70 -3.27
C GLY A 248 -10.20 -1.19 -3.13
N THR A 249 -11.25 -0.41 -3.41
CA THR A 249 -11.27 1.05 -3.30
C THR A 249 -12.64 1.47 -2.82
N ALA A 250 -12.71 2.58 -2.10
CA ALA A 250 -13.96 3.17 -1.66
C ALA A 250 -13.97 4.68 -1.96
N PRO A 251 -15.16 5.30 -2.05
CA PRO A 251 -15.28 6.75 -2.04
C PRO A 251 -14.67 7.35 -0.78
N THR A 252 -14.14 8.58 -0.89
CA THR A 252 -13.55 9.33 0.23
C THR A 252 -14.44 9.38 1.45
N SER A 253 -15.76 9.54 1.27
CA SER A 253 -16.73 9.57 2.37
C SER A 253 -16.76 8.28 3.19
N LYS A 254 -16.77 7.12 2.53
CA LYS A 254 -16.73 5.81 3.23
C LYS A 254 -15.39 5.59 3.92
N ILE A 255 -14.29 6.06 3.33
CA ILE A 255 -12.95 5.96 3.94
C ILE A 255 -12.90 6.80 5.21
N VAL A 256 -13.28 8.08 5.14
CA VAL A 256 -13.29 9.01 6.28
C VAL A 256 -14.22 8.54 7.39
N ASP A 257 -15.43 8.08 7.05
CA ASP A 257 -16.38 7.50 8.02
C ASP A 257 -15.75 6.30 8.75
N GLN A 258 -15.11 5.39 8.02
CA GLN A 258 -14.48 4.24 8.65
C GLN A 258 -13.29 4.61 9.52
N ILE A 259 -12.45 5.57 9.11
CA ILE A 259 -11.36 6.09 9.95
C ILE A 259 -11.93 6.69 11.25
N SER A 260 -13.01 7.46 11.15
CA SER A 260 -13.70 8.03 12.33
C SER A 260 -14.14 6.93 13.31
N ARG A 261 -14.83 5.89 12.81
CA ARG A 261 -15.27 4.76 13.63
C ARG A 261 -14.09 3.99 14.24
N HIS A 262 -13.01 3.78 13.49
CA HIS A 262 -11.78 3.18 14.01
C HIS A 262 -11.23 3.96 15.21
N VAL A 263 -11.09 5.28 15.07
CA VAL A 263 -10.59 6.14 16.14
C VAL A 263 -11.52 6.09 17.35
N GLN A 264 -12.84 6.14 17.14
CA GLN A 264 -13.84 6.02 18.21
C GLN A 264 -13.82 4.65 18.92
N SER A 265 -13.38 3.59 18.23
CA SER A 265 -13.17 2.27 18.83
C SER A 265 -11.81 2.12 19.53
N GLY A 266 -10.95 3.16 19.51
CA GLY A 266 -9.64 3.17 20.17
C GLY A 266 -8.44 2.84 19.27
N PHE A 267 -8.64 2.72 17.95
CA PHE A 267 -7.54 2.63 16.98
C PHE A 267 -6.99 4.02 16.69
N THR A 268 -6.04 4.46 17.49
CA THR A 268 -5.50 5.82 17.39
C THR A 268 -4.12 5.91 16.75
N ALA A 269 -3.50 4.79 16.33
CA ALA A 269 -2.24 4.80 15.60
C ALA A 269 -2.40 4.31 14.17
N PHE A 270 -1.77 5.03 13.22
CA PHE A 270 -1.86 4.77 11.79
C PHE A 270 -0.46 4.63 11.19
N ASP A 271 -0.26 3.58 10.39
CA ASP A 271 0.98 3.34 9.64
C ASP A 271 0.72 3.53 8.13
N MET A 272 1.53 4.39 7.52
CA MET A 272 1.47 4.79 6.12
C MET A 272 2.85 4.69 5.46
N ALA A 273 2.94 5.08 4.18
CA ALA A 273 4.19 5.28 3.47
C ALA A 273 3.97 6.23 2.29
N ASP A 274 5.05 6.85 1.85
CA ASP A 274 5.12 7.71 0.66
C ASP A 274 4.60 7.08 -0.65
N HIS A 275 4.70 5.75 -0.76
CA HIS A 275 4.26 4.99 -1.92
C HIS A 275 2.89 4.31 -1.74
N TYR A 276 2.18 4.54 -0.63
CA TYR A 276 0.84 3.99 -0.40
C TYR A 276 -0.25 4.84 -1.06
N GLY A 277 -0.12 5.11 -2.37
CA GLY A 277 -1.07 5.95 -3.11
C GLY A 277 -1.29 7.29 -2.41
N ASP A 278 -2.52 7.55 -2.00
CA ASP A 278 -2.96 8.76 -1.31
C ASP A 278 -3.25 8.57 0.19
N ALA A 279 -2.72 7.50 0.81
CA ALA A 279 -2.94 7.23 2.23
C ALA A 279 -2.57 8.43 3.13
N GLU A 280 -1.38 9.03 2.93
CA GLU A 280 -0.93 10.19 3.72
C GLU A 280 -1.84 11.40 3.54
N VAL A 281 -2.35 11.62 2.32
CA VAL A 281 -3.22 12.74 1.97
C VAL A 281 -4.59 12.58 2.62
N ILE A 282 -5.22 11.41 2.45
CA ILE A 282 -6.55 11.15 3.02
C ILE A 282 -6.49 11.20 4.54
N PHE A 283 -5.47 10.58 5.13
CA PHE A 283 -5.26 10.65 6.57
C PHE A 283 -4.97 12.08 7.02
N GLY A 284 -4.19 12.86 6.27
CA GLY A 284 -3.90 14.26 6.59
C GLY A 284 -5.16 15.13 6.61
N HIS A 285 -6.08 14.95 5.67
CA HIS A 285 -7.39 15.61 5.70
C HIS A 285 -8.21 15.20 6.93
N PHE A 286 -8.27 13.91 7.23
CA PHE A 286 -8.94 13.40 8.42
C PHE A 286 -8.34 14.01 9.68
N TRP A 287 -7.01 13.95 9.84
CA TRP A 287 -6.28 14.48 10.98
C TRP A 287 -6.52 15.98 11.16
N SER A 288 -6.45 16.77 10.08
CA SER A 288 -6.69 18.22 10.12
C SER A 288 -8.08 18.58 10.61
N ALA A 289 -9.08 17.79 10.22
CA ALA A 289 -10.48 18.00 10.56
C ALA A 289 -10.88 17.34 11.89
N TRP A 290 -10.09 16.39 12.40
CA TRP A 290 -10.35 15.72 13.66
C TRP A 290 -10.15 16.65 14.87
N PRO A 291 -11.09 16.71 15.83
CA PRO A 291 -10.98 17.62 16.97
C PRO A 291 -9.92 17.21 17.99
N HIS A 292 -9.70 15.91 18.21
CA HIS A 292 -8.83 15.39 19.27
C HIS A 292 -7.46 14.91 18.72
N LYS A 293 -6.71 15.81 18.07
CA LYS A 293 -5.48 15.49 17.33
C LYS A 293 -4.40 14.81 18.19
N ASP A 294 -4.28 15.23 19.45
CA ASP A 294 -3.28 14.71 20.39
C ASP A 294 -3.48 13.23 20.75
N ALA A 295 -4.68 12.70 20.52
CA ALA A 295 -4.95 11.28 20.71
C ALA A 295 -4.36 10.40 19.60
N LEU A 296 -4.07 10.98 18.42
CA LEU A 296 -3.64 10.24 17.23
C LEU A 296 -2.12 10.10 17.15
N PHE A 297 -1.64 8.93 16.74
CA PHE A 297 -0.25 8.61 16.45
C PHE A 297 -0.05 8.38 14.96
N THR A 298 0.87 9.14 14.36
CA THR A 298 1.11 9.10 12.91
C THR A 298 2.48 8.50 12.59
N ALA A 299 2.51 7.30 12.03
CA ALA A 299 3.72 6.71 11.44
C ALA A 299 3.65 6.79 9.91
N THR A 300 4.70 7.32 9.28
CA THR A 300 4.87 7.19 7.83
C THR A 300 6.30 6.77 7.49
N LYS A 301 6.61 6.62 6.20
CA LYS A 301 7.91 6.11 5.72
C LYS A 301 8.58 7.04 4.73
N TYR A 302 9.90 7.04 4.77
CA TYR A 302 10.74 7.45 3.65
C TYR A 302 11.40 6.25 2.98
N CYS A 303 10.91 5.91 1.79
CA CYS A 303 11.35 4.74 1.05
C CYS A 303 12.21 5.11 -0.15
N VAL A 304 13.49 4.76 -0.07
CA VAL A 304 14.43 4.88 -1.18
C VAL A 304 14.49 3.55 -1.93
N PHE A 305 13.81 3.50 -3.08
CA PHE A 305 13.75 2.33 -3.98
C PHE A 305 14.62 2.47 -5.24
N HIS A 306 15.27 3.60 -5.44
CA HIS A 306 16.12 3.87 -6.60
C HIS A 306 17.55 4.21 -6.17
N ALA A 307 18.52 3.86 -7.00
CA ALA A 307 19.92 4.11 -6.68
C ALA A 307 20.16 5.63 -6.66
N MET A 308 20.66 6.13 -5.53
CA MET A 308 21.05 7.53 -5.38
C MET A 308 22.57 7.66 -5.54
N THR A 309 23.00 8.62 -6.36
CA THR A 309 24.42 8.93 -6.55
C THR A 309 25.00 9.62 -5.31
N SER A 310 24.26 10.58 -4.76
CA SER A 310 24.59 11.32 -3.55
C SER A 310 23.35 11.54 -2.69
N VAL A 311 23.50 11.52 -1.37
CA VAL A 311 22.50 11.93 -0.39
C VAL A 311 22.90 13.29 0.17
N THR A 312 22.08 14.32 -0.06
CA THR A 312 22.29 15.67 0.49
C THR A 312 21.30 15.98 1.60
N ARG A 313 21.62 16.97 2.43
CA ARG A 313 20.71 17.45 3.49
C ARG A 313 19.42 17.99 2.89
N GLU A 314 19.53 18.72 1.78
CA GLU A 314 18.42 19.35 1.08
C GLU A 314 17.44 18.31 0.53
N ASP A 315 17.93 17.19 0.00
CA ASP A 315 17.09 16.08 -0.46
C ASP A 315 16.26 15.49 0.68
N ILE A 316 16.89 15.29 1.84
CA ILE A 316 16.23 14.75 3.03
C ILE A 316 15.20 15.74 3.57
N GLN A 317 15.54 17.03 3.66
CA GLN A 317 14.61 18.08 4.09
C GLN A 317 13.42 18.23 3.14
N ALA A 318 13.63 18.08 1.83
CA ALA A 318 12.57 18.07 0.84
C ALA A 318 11.64 16.87 1.04
N ALA A 319 12.20 15.68 1.27
CA ALA A 319 11.44 14.47 1.58
C ALA A 319 10.59 14.64 2.86
N VAL A 320 11.14 15.22 3.92
CA VAL A 320 10.38 15.50 5.16
C VAL A 320 9.28 16.54 4.89
N THR A 321 9.58 17.60 4.13
CA THR A 321 8.61 18.65 3.75
C THR A 321 7.41 18.07 3.01
N GLU A 322 7.66 17.15 2.08
CA GLU A 322 6.60 16.49 1.31
C GLU A 322 5.62 15.74 2.21
N ARG A 323 6.15 14.98 3.18
CA ARG A 323 5.34 14.20 4.13
C ARG A 323 4.52 15.11 5.04
N CYS A 324 5.14 16.15 5.58
CA CYS A 324 4.45 17.16 6.39
C CYS A 324 3.30 17.79 5.61
N LYS A 325 3.52 18.12 4.33
CA LYS A 325 2.49 18.67 3.44
C LYS A 325 1.33 17.68 3.23
N ARG A 326 1.63 16.42 2.89
CA ARG A 326 0.60 15.39 2.64
C ARG A 326 -0.21 15.09 3.89
N LEU A 327 0.45 14.96 5.04
CA LEU A 327 -0.18 14.72 6.34
C LEU A 327 -0.86 15.97 6.92
N GLN A 328 -0.62 17.15 6.35
CA GLN A 328 -1.08 18.45 6.88
C GLN A 328 -0.64 18.69 8.33
N GLN A 329 0.58 18.24 8.65
CA GLN A 329 1.18 18.34 9.98
C GLN A 329 2.49 19.14 9.91
N ASN A 330 2.82 19.84 10.99
CA ASN A 330 4.11 20.56 11.10
C ASN A 330 5.29 19.63 11.40
N SER A 331 5.02 18.43 11.91
CA SER A 331 6.01 17.41 12.25
C SER A 331 5.39 16.02 12.15
N VAL A 332 6.20 15.01 11.88
CA VAL A 332 5.82 13.59 11.82
C VAL A 332 6.17 12.92 13.16
N ASP A 333 5.22 12.21 13.78
CA ASP A 333 5.46 11.52 15.06
C ASP A 333 6.53 10.43 14.95
N LEU A 334 6.43 9.59 13.92
CA LEU A 334 7.41 8.55 13.60
C LEU A 334 7.66 8.51 12.10
N LEU A 335 8.89 8.83 11.68
CA LEU A 335 9.34 8.66 10.31
C LEU A 335 10.22 7.42 10.21
N GLN A 336 9.76 6.42 9.46
CA GLN A 336 10.46 5.16 9.31
C GLN A 336 11.25 5.14 8.00
N PHE A 337 12.55 4.91 8.06
CA PHE A 337 13.42 4.95 6.90
C PHE A 337 13.59 3.55 6.28
N HIS A 338 13.31 3.44 4.98
CA HIS A 338 13.55 2.26 4.18
C HIS A 338 14.62 2.55 3.13
N TRP A 339 15.65 1.72 3.08
CA TRP A 339 16.75 1.83 2.12
C TRP A 339 16.97 0.51 1.39
N GLN A 340 16.90 0.58 0.06
CA GLN A 340 17.00 -0.58 -0.82
C GLN A 340 18.45 -1.08 -0.98
N TYR A 341 19.45 -0.19 -0.98
CA TYR A 341 20.81 -0.49 -1.45
C TYR A 341 21.85 -0.58 -0.34
N TYR A 342 21.91 -1.68 0.38
CA TYR A 342 22.82 -1.88 1.53
C TYR A 342 24.31 -1.83 1.22
N ARG A 343 24.68 -2.04 -0.05
CA ARG A 343 26.07 -1.82 -0.49
C ARG A 343 26.47 -0.34 -0.52
N ASN A 344 25.50 0.57 -0.57
CA ASN A 344 25.74 2.01 -0.49
C ASN A 344 25.56 2.48 0.97
N PRO A 345 26.64 2.89 1.67
CA PRO A 345 26.58 3.28 3.07
C PRO A 345 25.90 4.62 3.34
N GLN A 346 25.51 5.37 2.30
CA GLN A 346 24.87 6.69 2.41
C GLN A 346 23.51 6.68 3.15
N TYR A 347 22.96 5.50 3.46
CA TYR A 347 21.83 5.41 4.40
C TYR A 347 22.17 5.99 5.78
N LEU A 348 23.44 5.95 6.20
CA LEU A 348 23.90 6.56 7.46
C LEU A 348 23.82 8.09 7.41
N ASP A 349 24.24 8.70 6.30
CA ASP A 349 24.15 10.15 6.12
C ASP A 349 22.68 10.59 6.01
N ALA A 350 21.85 9.83 5.28
CA ALA A 350 20.40 10.07 5.23
C ALA A 350 19.77 10.07 6.63
N LEU A 351 20.10 9.07 7.45
CA LEU A 351 19.59 8.96 8.82
C LEU A 351 20.09 10.08 9.73
N ARG A 352 21.34 10.52 9.57
CA ARG A 352 21.87 11.70 10.30
C ARG A 352 21.11 12.97 9.94
N PHE A 353 20.90 13.22 8.65
CA PHE A 353 20.12 14.39 8.22
C PHE A 353 18.66 14.31 8.67
N LEU A 354 18.07 13.12 8.72
CA LEU A 354 16.74 12.91 9.31
C LEU A 354 16.71 13.23 10.81
N ALA A 355 17.77 12.87 11.55
CA ALA A 355 17.88 13.12 12.99
C ALA A 355 18.08 14.60 13.34
N GLU A 356 18.65 15.36 12.41
CA GLU A 356 18.86 16.80 12.54
C GLU A 356 17.63 17.63 12.14
N ASP A 357 16.62 17.03 11.51
CA ASP A 357 15.37 17.70 11.11
C ASP A 357 14.35 17.64 12.27
N ASP A 358 14.09 18.79 12.90
CA ASP A 358 13.23 18.93 14.08
C ASP A 358 11.75 18.59 13.83
N ARG A 359 11.35 18.49 12.56
CA ARG A 359 10.02 18.03 12.14
C ARG A 359 9.89 16.51 12.23
N VAL A 360 10.98 15.76 12.40
CA VAL A 360 10.96 14.32 12.63
C VAL A 360 11.06 14.06 14.13
N ARG A 361 9.94 13.68 14.78
CA ARG A 361 9.93 13.50 16.24
C ARG A 361 10.63 12.23 16.70
N MET A 362 10.51 11.16 15.93
CA MET A 362 11.18 9.89 16.16
C MET A 362 11.56 9.24 14.83
N ILE A 363 12.72 8.57 14.83
CA ILE A 363 13.19 7.80 13.67
C ILE A 363 12.94 6.32 13.93
N GLY A 364 12.27 5.69 12.97
CA GLY A 364 12.25 4.24 12.85
C GLY A 364 13.04 3.78 11.62
N LEU A 365 13.33 2.50 11.56
CA LEU A 365 13.82 1.82 10.37
C LEU A 365 12.70 0.96 9.80
N CYS A 366 12.79 0.58 8.52
CA CYS A 366 11.88 -0.35 7.89
C CYS A 366 12.66 -1.34 7.02
N ASN A 367 12.47 -2.63 7.33
CA ASN A 367 13.17 -3.76 6.74
C ASN A 367 14.70 -3.68 6.92
N PHE A 368 15.20 -3.11 8.02
CA PHE A 368 16.61 -3.23 8.36
C PHE A 368 16.97 -4.60 8.91
N ASP A 369 17.96 -5.25 8.31
CA ASP A 369 18.50 -6.50 8.85
C ASP A 369 19.29 -6.22 10.14
N THR A 370 19.57 -7.26 10.95
CA THR A 370 20.19 -7.06 12.26
C THR A 370 21.55 -6.37 12.14
N LYS A 371 22.35 -6.73 11.13
CA LYS A 371 23.69 -6.15 10.93
C LYS A 371 23.62 -4.65 10.64
N HIS A 372 22.70 -4.23 9.78
CA HIS A 372 22.56 -2.82 9.44
C HIS A 372 21.89 -2.03 10.56
N LEU A 373 20.95 -2.64 11.31
CA LEU A 373 20.43 -2.04 12.54
C LEU A 373 21.56 -1.76 13.55
N GLU A 374 22.41 -2.76 13.83
CA GLU A 374 23.57 -2.57 14.71
C GLU A 374 24.52 -1.50 14.17
N THR A 375 24.78 -1.51 12.86
CA THR A 375 25.63 -0.50 12.21
C THR A 375 25.08 0.92 12.44
N VAL A 376 23.76 1.14 12.29
CA VAL A 376 23.12 2.44 12.54
C VAL A 376 23.36 2.88 13.99
N VAL A 377 23.13 1.99 14.96
CA VAL A 377 23.28 2.30 16.39
C VAL A 377 24.74 2.54 16.77
N ASP A 378 25.68 1.76 16.24
CA ASP A 378 27.12 1.91 16.47
C ASP A 378 27.66 3.25 15.93
N HIS A 379 26.98 3.86 14.95
CA HIS A 379 27.28 5.20 14.45
C HIS A 379 26.63 6.32 15.29
N GLY A 380 26.01 5.99 16.43
CA GLY A 380 25.41 6.95 17.35
C GLY A 380 24.08 7.52 16.88
N ILE A 381 23.42 6.90 15.90
CA ILE A 381 22.14 7.34 15.37
C ILE A 381 21.02 6.73 16.23
N GLU A 382 20.23 7.59 16.89
CA GLU A 382 19.10 7.15 17.71
C GLU A 382 17.91 6.74 16.83
N VAL A 383 17.51 5.47 16.93
CA VAL A 383 16.30 4.94 16.31
C VAL A 383 15.46 4.23 17.37
N VAL A 384 14.14 4.40 17.33
CA VAL A 384 13.23 3.86 18.35
C VAL A 384 12.55 2.57 17.90
N ALA A 385 12.49 2.33 16.60
CA ALA A 385 11.84 1.16 16.03
C ALA A 385 12.54 0.60 14.79
N ASN A 386 12.28 -0.67 14.50
CA ASN A 386 12.50 -1.27 13.19
C ASN A 386 11.24 -2.02 12.75
N GLN A 387 10.67 -1.65 11.61
CA GLN A 387 9.48 -2.28 11.06
C GLN A 387 9.85 -3.49 10.21
N VAL A 388 9.45 -4.70 10.63
CA VAL A 388 9.84 -5.97 9.98
C VAL A 388 8.66 -6.94 9.84
N GLN A 389 8.78 -7.91 8.93
CA GLN A 389 7.81 -9.00 8.82
C GLN A 389 7.95 -9.91 10.05
N PHE A 390 6.86 -10.17 10.76
CA PHE A 390 6.87 -11.13 11.87
C PHE A 390 5.50 -11.80 12.03
N SER A 391 5.47 -13.13 11.94
CA SER A 391 4.28 -13.95 12.12
C SER A 391 4.66 -15.37 12.55
N LEU A 392 3.66 -16.23 12.77
CA LEU A 392 3.87 -17.67 12.96
C LEU A 392 4.53 -18.36 11.75
N ILE A 393 4.38 -17.78 10.55
CA ILE A 393 4.95 -18.30 9.29
C ILE A 393 6.34 -17.72 8.99
N ASP A 394 6.63 -16.54 9.56
CA ASP A 394 7.93 -15.90 9.42
C ASP A 394 8.41 -15.44 10.79
N SER A 395 9.11 -16.34 11.47
CA SER A 395 9.68 -16.12 12.79
C SER A 395 11.16 -15.74 12.75
N ARG A 396 11.69 -15.31 11.60
CA ARG A 396 13.10 -14.88 11.47
C ARG A 396 13.53 -13.82 12.50
N PRO A 397 12.67 -12.86 12.95
CA PRO A 397 13.04 -11.92 13.99
C PRO A 397 13.50 -12.55 15.32
N THR A 398 13.08 -13.78 15.62
CA THR A 398 13.42 -14.45 16.88
C THR A 398 14.87 -14.95 16.94
N VAL A 399 15.58 -15.00 15.80
CA VAL A 399 16.92 -15.60 15.72
C VAL A 399 18.01 -14.64 16.20
N LYS A 400 18.00 -13.39 15.72
CA LYS A 400 19.02 -12.37 16.06
C LYS A 400 18.41 -11.01 16.41
N MET A 401 17.50 -10.53 15.56
CA MET A 401 16.90 -9.19 15.63
C MET A 401 16.32 -8.86 17.00
N GLY A 402 15.54 -9.78 17.59
CA GLY A 402 14.92 -9.58 18.90
C GLY A 402 15.94 -9.27 20.02
N THR A 403 17.06 -9.98 20.04
CA THR A 403 18.13 -9.78 21.03
C THR A 403 18.78 -8.40 20.89
N VAL A 404 19.06 -7.97 19.66
CA VAL A 404 19.61 -6.63 19.38
C VAL A 404 18.61 -5.54 19.76
N CYS A 405 17.33 -5.73 19.45
CA CYS A 405 16.27 -4.81 19.83
C CYS A 405 16.18 -4.63 21.35
N LEU A 406 16.23 -5.73 22.12
CA LEU A 406 16.27 -5.65 23.59
C LEU A 406 17.52 -4.92 24.11
N LYS A 407 18.70 -5.26 23.57
CA LYS A 407 19.97 -4.66 23.98
C LYS A 407 20.00 -3.15 23.80
N HIS A 408 19.41 -2.64 22.72
CA HIS A 408 19.45 -1.22 22.36
C HIS A 408 18.14 -0.47 22.66
N ASN A 409 17.19 -1.11 23.37
CA ASN A 409 15.87 -0.56 23.67
C ASN A 409 15.09 -0.08 22.43
N ILE A 410 15.18 -0.86 21.35
CA ILE A 410 14.48 -0.63 20.08
C ILE A 410 13.26 -1.55 20.03
N LYS A 411 12.13 -1.07 19.51
CA LYS A 411 10.93 -1.90 19.35
C LYS A 411 10.74 -2.38 17.91
N LEU A 412 10.21 -3.59 17.75
CA LEU A 412 9.71 -4.05 16.48
C LEU A 412 8.28 -3.54 16.26
N LEU A 413 8.05 -2.94 15.09
CA LEU A 413 6.70 -2.72 14.55
C LEU A 413 6.48 -3.79 13.49
N THR A 414 5.49 -4.65 13.67
CA THR A 414 5.43 -5.90 12.89
C THR A 414 4.34 -5.83 11.83
N TYR A 415 4.68 -6.14 10.58
CA TYR A 415 3.70 -6.32 9.51
C TYR A 415 3.62 -7.79 9.09
N GLY A 416 2.59 -8.13 8.33
CA GLY A 416 2.41 -9.50 7.83
C GLY A 416 2.02 -10.51 8.91
N THR A 417 1.72 -10.06 10.13
CA THR A 417 1.35 -10.89 11.28
C THR A 417 0.21 -11.85 10.99
N LEU A 418 -0.77 -11.44 10.19
CA LEU A 418 -1.90 -12.27 9.77
C LEU A 418 -1.67 -13.03 8.46
N CYS A 419 -0.44 -13.04 7.92
CA CYS A 419 -0.06 -13.77 6.72
C CYS A 419 -0.99 -13.48 5.53
N GLY A 420 -1.22 -12.21 5.20
CA GLY A 420 -2.15 -11.82 4.12
C GLY A 420 -3.62 -12.17 4.39
N GLY A 421 -3.97 -12.44 5.65
CA GLY A 421 -5.29 -12.89 6.07
C GLY A 421 -5.49 -14.41 5.97
N PHE A 422 -4.41 -15.20 5.83
CA PHE A 422 -4.47 -16.66 5.89
C PHE A 422 -4.64 -17.20 7.31
N LEU A 423 -4.14 -16.49 8.32
CA LEU A 423 -4.33 -16.83 9.74
C LEU A 423 -5.72 -16.39 10.22
N ALA A 424 -6.75 -17.04 9.69
CA ALA A 424 -8.16 -16.75 9.97
C ALA A 424 -9.05 -17.98 9.71
N GLU A 425 -10.20 -18.02 10.38
CA GLU A 425 -11.20 -19.10 10.37
C GLU A 425 -11.62 -19.52 8.96
N LYS A 426 -11.72 -18.57 8.04
CA LYS A 426 -12.18 -18.82 6.66
C LYS A 426 -11.28 -19.80 5.89
N TRP A 427 -10.04 -19.98 6.33
CA TRP A 427 -9.06 -20.88 5.71
C TRP A 427 -8.92 -22.23 6.41
N LEU A 428 -9.55 -22.40 7.57
CA LEU A 428 -9.52 -23.66 8.31
C LEU A 428 -10.30 -24.73 7.54
N ASP A 429 -9.70 -25.92 7.43
CA ASP A 429 -10.22 -27.09 6.72
C ASP A 429 -10.58 -26.80 5.26
N LYS A 430 -9.83 -25.89 4.62
CA LYS A 430 -9.94 -25.57 3.19
C LYS A 430 -8.87 -26.27 2.36
N PRO A 431 -9.20 -26.64 1.11
CA PRO A 431 -8.17 -27.04 0.16
C PRO A 431 -7.20 -25.89 -0.10
N GLU A 432 -6.06 -26.23 -0.68
CA GLU A 432 -5.07 -25.26 -1.10
C GLU A 432 -5.68 -24.25 -2.08
N PRO A 433 -5.47 -22.93 -1.91
CA PRO A 433 -6.09 -21.93 -2.76
C PRO A 433 -5.54 -21.97 -4.18
N ASP A 434 -6.42 -21.79 -5.17
CA ASP A 434 -5.99 -21.47 -6.53
C ASP A 434 -5.48 -20.03 -6.60
N LEU A 435 -4.17 -19.84 -6.76
CA LEU A 435 -3.56 -18.51 -6.84
C LEU A 435 -4.02 -17.66 -8.03
N TYR A 436 -4.63 -18.31 -9.02
CA TYR A 436 -5.14 -17.64 -10.22
C TYR A 436 -6.59 -17.21 -10.08
N ASP A 437 -7.27 -17.63 -9.00
CA ASP A 437 -8.60 -17.15 -8.68
C ASP A 437 -8.60 -15.60 -8.58
N PRO A 438 -9.52 -14.91 -9.26
CA PRO A 438 -9.60 -13.45 -9.25
C PRO A 438 -9.86 -12.85 -7.86
N LEU A 439 -10.39 -13.64 -6.91
CA LEU A 439 -10.61 -13.23 -5.52
C LEU A 439 -9.33 -13.27 -4.68
N ILE A 440 -8.27 -13.93 -5.15
CA ILE A 440 -6.98 -13.96 -4.48
C ILE A 440 -6.24 -12.64 -4.71
N THR A 441 -6.08 -11.90 -3.62
CA THR A 441 -5.35 -10.63 -3.58
C THR A 441 -3.85 -10.80 -3.84
N PRO A 442 -3.14 -9.75 -4.31
CA PRO A 442 -1.68 -9.83 -4.50
C PRO A 442 -0.92 -10.22 -3.23
N SER A 443 -1.36 -9.73 -2.07
CA SER A 443 -0.79 -10.10 -0.77
C SER A 443 -0.97 -11.57 -0.44
N GLN A 444 -2.15 -12.15 -0.72
CA GLN A 444 -2.35 -13.59 -0.51
C GLN A 444 -1.43 -14.40 -1.41
N ARG A 445 -1.19 -13.98 -2.67
CA ARG A 445 -0.19 -14.66 -3.50
C ARG A 445 1.22 -14.61 -2.88
N LYS A 446 1.66 -13.44 -2.39
CA LYS A 446 2.93 -13.29 -1.67
C LYS A 446 3.02 -14.23 -0.45
N TYR A 447 2.02 -14.17 0.42
CA TYR A 447 2.04 -14.90 1.69
C TYR A 447 1.81 -16.40 1.54
N TYR A 448 1.10 -16.84 0.50
CA TYR A 448 1.05 -18.25 0.16
C TYR A 448 2.42 -18.78 -0.28
N GLY A 449 3.22 -17.98 -1.00
CA GLY A 449 4.63 -18.30 -1.25
C GLY A 449 5.41 -18.55 0.06
N ALA A 450 5.20 -17.70 1.08
CA ALA A 450 5.81 -17.88 2.39
C ALA A 450 5.32 -19.16 3.10
N ILE A 451 4.02 -19.49 3.04
CA ILE A 451 3.47 -20.75 3.58
C ILE A 451 4.14 -21.96 2.93
N ARG A 452 4.32 -21.94 1.61
CA ARG A 452 5.00 -23.01 0.88
C ARG A 452 6.45 -23.19 1.32
N SER A 453 7.19 -22.09 1.48
CA SER A 453 8.57 -22.13 1.99
C SER A 453 8.64 -22.59 3.44
N TRP A 454 7.66 -22.24 4.27
CA TRP A 454 7.63 -22.55 5.70
C TRP A 454 7.31 -24.01 5.99
N GLY A 455 6.39 -24.64 5.27
CA GLY A 455 6.01 -26.04 5.54
C GLY A 455 4.91 -26.59 4.64
N GLY A 456 4.40 -25.79 3.71
CA GLY A 456 3.31 -26.19 2.82
C GLY A 456 1.93 -26.09 3.47
N TRP A 457 0.90 -26.29 2.64
CA TRP A 457 -0.49 -26.11 3.05
C TRP A 457 -0.95 -27.11 4.12
N VAL A 458 -0.44 -28.35 4.10
CA VAL A 458 -0.82 -29.39 5.07
C VAL A 458 -0.41 -28.99 6.49
N LEU A 459 0.87 -28.66 6.70
CA LEU A 459 1.34 -28.19 8.01
C LEU A 459 0.67 -26.88 8.42
N PHE A 460 0.35 -26.01 7.46
CA PHE A 460 -0.41 -24.79 7.71
C PHE A 460 -1.81 -25.07 8.24
N GLN A 461 -2.51 -26.10 7.74
CA GLN A 461 -3.80 -26.52 8.30
C GLN A 461 -3.69 -27.07 9.71
N ASP A 462 -2.61 -27.80 10.03
CA ASP A 462 -2.36 -28.27 11.40
C ASP A 462 -2.10 -27.09 12.37
N LEU A 463 -1.40 -26.05 11.89
CA LEU A 463 -1.27 -24.80 12.61
C LEU A 463 -2.65 -24.15 12.84
N LEU A 464 -3.47 -23.99 11.81
CA LEU A 464 -4.81 -23.38 11.95
C LEU A 464 -5.70 -24.14 12.95
N LYS A 465 -5.67 -25.49 12.96
CA LYS A 465 -6.40 -26.31 13.94
C LYS A 465 -5.90 -26.07 15.36
N THR A 466 -4.59 -26.00 15.54
CA THR A 466 -3.96 -25.70 16.83
C THR A 466 -4.38 -24.31 17.34
N LEU A 467 -4.27 -23.30 16.48
CA LEU A 467 -4.73 -21.94 16.79
C LEU A 467 -6.23 -21.90 17.08
N LYS A 468 -7.05 -22.69 16.37
CA LYS A 468 -8.49 -22.76 16.61
C LYS A 468 -8.82 -23.33 18.00
N SER A 469 -8.11 -24.37 18.43
CA SER A 469 -8.27 -24.94 19.77
C SER A 469 -7.99 -23.91 20.87
N ILE A 470 -6.88 -23.17 20.72
CA ILE A 470 -6.49 -22.08 21.64
C ILE A 470 -7.52 -20.95 21.58
N ALA A 471 -7.99 -20.58 20.39
CA ALA A 471 -8.97 -19.54 20.18
C ALA A 471 -10.29 -19.86 20.90
N VAL A 472 -10.76 -21.11 20.85
CA VAL A 472 -11.94 -21.59 21.61
C VAL A 472 -11.71 -21.49 23.12
N LYS A 473 -10.54 -21.91 23.61
CA LYS A 473 -10.18 -21.83 25.04
C LYS A 473 -10.24 -20.40 25.60
N HIS A 474 -9.82 -19.41 24.81
CA HIS A 474 -9.78 -18.00 25.21
C HIS A 474 -10.97 -17.16 24.73
N ASN A 475 -11.95 -17.78 24.05
CA ASN A 475 -13.12 -17.12 23.45
C ASN A 475 -12.76 -15.97 22.49
N VAL A 476 -11.84 -16.26 21.56
CA VAL A 476 -11.34 -15.34 20.53
C VAL A 476 -11.26 -16.05 19.17
N GLU A 477 -10.75 -15.36 18.14
CA GLU A 477 -10.52 -15.90 16.79
C GLU A 477 -9.06 -16.35 16.56
N ILE A 478 -8.82 -17.15 15.51
CA ILE A 478 -7.48 -17.60 15.08
C ILE A 478 -6.56 -16.39 14.85
N SER A 479 -7.10 -15.33 14.25
CA SER A 479 -6.39 -14.06 14.01
C SER A 479 -5.88 -13.44 15.30
N ASN A 480 -6.68 -13.49 16.38
CA ASN A 480 -6.32 -12.97 17.69
C ASN A 480 -5.18 -13.77 18.32
N VAL A 481 -5.23 -15.11 18.21
CA VAL A 481 -4.16 -15.98 18.72
C VAL A 481 -2.84 -15.69 18.00
N ALA A 482 -2.89 -15.57 16.67
CA ALA A 482 -1.71 -15.23 15.86
C ALA A 482 -1.14 -13.85 16.21
N THR A 483 -2.00 -12.83 16.36
CA THR A 483 -1.58 -11.48 16.77
C THR A 483 -1.03 -11.48 18.20
N ARG A 484 -1.66 -12.18 19.14
CA ARG A 484 -1.21 -12.28 20.54
C ARG A 484 0.17 -12.93 20.65
N TRP A 485 0.41 -14.00 19.90
CA TRP A 485 1.72 -14.66 19.85
C TRP A 485 2.85 -13.69 19.48
N VAL A 486 2.62 -12.80 18.49
CA VAL A 486 3.61 -11.77 18.13
C VAL A 486 3.73 -10.70 19.21
N LEU A 487 2.61 -10.23 19.78
CA LEU A 487 2.60 -9.20 20.81
C LEU A 487 3.23 -9.66 22.15
N ASP A 488 3.33 -10.96 22.42
CA ASP A 488 3.91 -11.47 23.67
C ASP A 488 5.45 -11.38 23.70
N PHE A 489 6.10 -11.13 22.57
CA PHE A 489 7.53 -10.87 22.57
C PHE A 489 7.86 -9.48 23.16
N PRO A 490 8.78 -9.37 24.13
CA PRO A 490 9.05 -8.12 24.87
C PRO A 490 9.67 -7.00 24.00
N TYR A 491 10.28 -7.37 22.88
CA TYR A 491 10.82 -6.44 21.88
C TYR A 491 9.78 -5.99 20.86
N VAL A 492 8.57 -6.54 20.83
CA VAL A 492 7.50 -6.09 19.92
C VAL A 492 6.74 -4.91 20.54
N GLY A 493 6.82 -3.75 19.90
CA GLY A 493 6.07 -2.56 20.29
C GLY A 493 4.60 -2.67 19.87
N ALA A 494 4.37 -2.88 18.57
CA ALA A 494 3.03 -2.98 18.00
C ALA A 494 2.95 -3.95 16.81
N VAL A 495 1.74 -4.44 16.56
CA VAL A 495 1.35 -5.15 15.33
C VAL A 495 0.62 -4.19 14.41
N ILE A 496 1.00 -4.15 13.14
CA ILE A 496 0.35 -3.38 12.09
C ILE A 496 -0.68 -4.28 11.41
N VAL A 497 -1.96 -4.00 11.66
CA VAL A 497 -3.08 -4.71 11.02
C VAL A 497 -3.57 -3.87 9.86
N GLY A 498 -3.55 -4.45 8.65
CA GLY A 498 -3.97 -3.74 7.45
C GLY A 498 -5.47 -3.49 7.44
N ALA A 499 -5.88 -2.23 7.22
CA ALA A 499 -7.27 -1.82 7.15
C ALA A 499 -7.67 -1.45 5.72
N ARG A 500 -8.66 -2.16 5.15
CA ARG A 500 -9.25 -1.81 3.85
C ARG A 500 -10.33 -0.76 4.06
N MET A 501 -9.89 0.49 4.29
CA MET A 501 -10.79 1.59 4.64
C MET A 501 -11.87 1.81 3.57
N GLY A 502 -13.11 2.01 4.03
CA GLY A 502 -14.33 2.07 3.25
C GLY A 502 -14.81 0.75 2.62
N ILE A 503 -14.12 -0.38 2.84
CA ILE A 503 -14.40 -1.68 2.20
C ILE A 503 -14.80 -2.77 3.18
N SER A 504 -14.03 -2.96 4.25
CA SER A 504 -14.29 -4.04 5.23
C SER A 504 -13.90 -3.59 6.63
N GLU A 505 -14.68 -4.00 7.63
CA GLU A 505 -14.52 -3.62 9.02
C GLU A 505 -14.27 -4.86 9.90
N HIS A 506 -13.25 -4.78 10.76
CA HIS A 506 -12.84 -5.86 11.67
C HIS A 506 -12.37 -5.31 13.04
N THR A 507 -12.78 -4.10 13.43
CA THR A 507 -12.37 -3.45 14.70
C THR A 507 -12.55 -4.35 15.92
N ASP A 508 -13.72 -4.94 16.10
CA ASP A 508 -14.05 -5.69 17.32
C ASP A 508 -13.21 -6.95 17.46
N SER A 509 -13.09 -7.71 16.36
CA SER A 509 -12.20 -8.87 16.29
C SER A 509 -10.76 -8.44 16.57
N ASN A 510 -10.22 -7.42 15.90
CA ASN A 510 -8.84 -6.97 16.13
C ASN A 510 -8.60 -6.57 17.61
N LEU A 511 -9.54 -5.88 18.26
CA LEU A 511 -9.47 -5.50 19.67
C LEU A 511 -9.58 -6.68 20.64
N ALA A 512 -10.15 -7.82 20.22
CA ALA A 512 -10.19 -9.06 20.99
C ALA A 512 -8.80 -9.74 21.10
N SER A 513 -7.77 -9.21 20.44
CA SER A 513 -6.38 -9.63 20.65
C SER A 513 -5.81 -9.16 22.00
N PHE A 514 -6.53 -8.32 22.74
CA PHE A 514 -6.12 -7.75 24.03
C PHE A 514 -6.90 -8.34 25.20
N GLY A 515 -6.34 -8.20 26.41
CA GLY A 515 -7.04 -8.56 27.67
C GLY A 515 -6.94 -10.04 28.06
N TRP A 516 -6.10 -10.78 27.36
CA TRP A 516 -5.74 -12.17 27.65
C TRP A 516 -4.29 -12.42 27.21
N SER A 517 -3.74 -13.58 27.55
CA SER A 517 -2.35 -13.96 27.19
C SER A 517 -2.25 -15.45 26.93
N LEU A 518 -1.29 -15.85 26.10
CA LEU A 518 -0.99 -17.25 25.86
C LEU A 518 -0.33 -17.84 27.11
N VAL A 519 -0.95 -18.86 27.71
CA VAL A 519 -0.31 -19.60 28.80
C VAL A 519 0.76 -20.55 28.24
N GLN A 520 1.62 -21.07 29.10
CA GLN A 520 2.75 -21.91 28.68
C GLN A 520 2.29 -23.11 27.85
N GLU A 521 1.16 -23.72 28.19
CA GLU A 521 0.58 -24.82 27.43
C GLU A 521 0.23 -24.40 25.99
N ASP A 522 -0.36 -23.20 25.80
CA ASP A 522 -0.71 -22.70 24.47
C ASP A 522 0.54 -22.46 23.62
N GLN A 523 1.58 -21.89 24.24
CA GLN A 523 2.86 -21.66 23.57
C GLN A 523 3.53 -22.98 23.16
N ASN A 524 3.47 -24.00 24.02
CA ASN A 524 4.02 -25.33 23.74
C ASN A 524 3.29 -26.02 22.59
N GLU A 525 1.96 -25.92 22.52
CA GLU A 525 1.18 -26.49 21.41
C GLU A 525 1.49 -25.79 20.08
N ILE A 526 1.62 -24.46 20.08
CA ILE A 526 2.07 -23.71 18.89
C ILE A 526 3.47 -24.18 18.48
N GLU A 527 4.42 -24.21 19.42
CA GLU A 527 5.82 -24.57 19.16
C GLU A 527 5.98 -26.00 18.64
N LYS A 528 5.12 -26.93 19.08
CA LYS A 528 5.08 -28.30 18.54
C LYS A 528 4.78 -28.33 17.04
N VAL A 529 3.98 -27.41 16.52
CA VAL A 529 3.75 -27.29 15.07
C VAL A 529 4.89 -26.53 14.41
N LEU A 530 5.33 -25.40 14.99
CA LEU A 530 6.38 -24.58 14.41
C LEU A 530 7.72 -25.33 14.27
N SER A 531 8.04 -26.24 15.19
CA SER A 531 9.26 -27.06 15.15
C SER A 531 9.29 -28.09 14.00
N GLN A 532 8.14 -28.41 13.42
CA GLN A 532 8.04 -29.28 12.23
C GLN A 532 8.25 -28.51 10.92
N SER A 533 8.31 -27.18 10.98
CA SER A 533 8.45 -26.32 9.83
C SER A 533 9.91 -26.08 9.45
N LYS A 534 10.12 -25.49 8.28
CA LYS A 534 11.41 -25.06 7.74
C LYS A 534 11.81 -23.65 8.21
N ARG A 535 11.25 -23.15 9.32
CA ARG A 535 11.50 -21.76 9.78
C ARG A 535 12.99 -21.40 9.96
N MET A 536 13.83 -22.36 10.36
CA MET A 536 15.28 -22.14 10.46
C MET A 536 15.97 -22.17 9.10
N GLU A 537 15.60 -23.10 8.21
CA GLU A 537 16.07 -23.14 6.81
C GLU A 537 15.70 -21.84 6.09
N MET A 538 14.51 -21.27 6.35
CA MET A 538 14.12 -19.96 5.81
C MET A 538 15.08 -18.85 6.24
N PHE A 539 15.52 -18.82 7.50
CA PHE A 539 16.53 -17.86 7.97
C PHE A 539 17.89 -18.08 7.31
N GLU A 540 18.32 -19.34 7.16
CA GLU A 540 19.59 -19.69 6.53
C GLU A 540 19.64 -19.32 5.04
N VAL A 541 18.52 -19.55 4.32
CA VAL A 541 18.42 -19.34 2.87
C VAL A 541 18.06 -17.90 2.52
N MET A 542 17.05 -17.32 3.18
CA MET A 542 16.56 -15.97 2.88
C MET A 542 17.34 -14.89 3.65
N GLY A 543 18.13 -15.29 4.64
CA GLY A 543 18.80 -14.38 5.55
C GLY A 543 17.85 -13.77 6.57
N ASP A 544 18.35 -12.72 7.22
CA ASP A 544 17.61 -11.96 8.22
C ASP A 544 16.51 -11.09 7.59
N CYS A 545 15.66 -10.52 8.43
CA CYS A 545 14.50 -9.74 8.00
C CYS A 545 14.92 -8.57 7.11
N GLY A 546 14.25 -8.45 5.97
CA GLY A 546 14.51 -7.43 4.97
C GLY A 546 15.40 -7.89 3.82
N GLY A 547 16.17 -8.98 3.99
CA GLY A 547 16.99 -9.55 2.91
C GLY A 547 16.17 -9.88 1.65
N GLU A 548 14.91 -10.27 1.83
CA GLU A 548 13.96 -10.58 0.76
C GLU A 548 13.68 -9.43 -0.22
N TYR A 549 14.00 -8.19 0.16
CA TYR A 549 13.80 -7.02 -0.69
C TYR A 549 15.02 -6.70 -1.54
N ARG A 550 16.16 -7.38 -1.39
CA ARG A 550 17.47 -6.90 -1.84
C ARG A 550 18.10 -7.70 -2.98
N ASN A 551 17.27 -8.46 -3.69
CA ASN A 551 17.66 -9.26 -4.86
C ASN A 551 17.91 -8.39 -6.09
#